data_AF-A0A3B8RVB5-F1
#
_entry.id   AF-A0A3B8RVB5-F1
#
_cell.length_a   1.000
_cell.length_b   1.000
_cell.length_c   1.000
_cell.angle_alpha   90.00
_cell.angle_beta   90.00
_cell.angle_gamma   90.00
#
_symmetry.space_group_name_H-M   'P 1'
#
loop_
_entity.id
_entity.type
_entity.pdbx_description
1 polymer ?
#
loop_
_entity_poly.entity_id
_entity_poly.type
_entity_poly.pdbx_seq_one_letter_code
_entity_poly.pdbx_strand_id
1 'polypeptide(L)'
;MVSAQIVQDDDLLAELERLTMSFGIGIIQLELKDIDSSKVLFPARQRPSLDWETMNKLTEQNKDFNKFIKDVKIDFNSKVIHKSEYDPIIPNPEDYIKKNIFRTKK
;
A
#
# COMPACT_ATOMS: atom_id res chain seq x y z
N MET A 1 -2.67 4.49 -0.17
CA MET A 1 -1.40 5.19 0.10
C MET A 1 -1.68 6.39 0.99
N VAL A 2 -0.78 6.72 1.92
CA VAL A 2 -0.91 7.87 2.81
C VAL A 2 0.41 8.64 2.80
N SER A 3 0.36 9.95 2.63
CA SER A 3 1.54 10.82 2.73
C SER A 3 1.21 12.10 3.47
N ALA A 4 2.18 12.62 4.24
CA ALA A 4 2.08 13.91 4.89
C ALA A 4 2.54 15.07 3.98
N GLN A 5 3.34 14.77 2.96
CA GLN A 5 3.91 15.76 2.06
C GLN A 5 3.83 15.22 0.63
N ILE A 6 3.20 16.00 -0.25
CA ILE A 6 3.13 15.72 -1.68
C ILE A 6 3.60 16.99 -2.37
N VAL A 7 4.60 16.83 -3.23
CA VAL A 7 5.14 17.93 -4.03
C VAL A 7 4.02 18.44 -4.93
N GLN A 8 3.77 19.75 -4.89
CA GLN A 8 2.74 20.41 -5.68
C GLN A 8 3.27 20.67 -7.10
N ASP A 9 3.52 19.58 -7.82
CA ASP A 9 3.97 19.56 -9.19
C ASP A 9 2.87 18.95 -10.07
N ASP A 10 2.42 19.71 -11.06
CA ASP A 10 1.23 19.34 -11.86
C ASP A 10 1.46 18.06 -12.67
N ASP A 11 2.67 17.87 -13.20
CA ASP A 11 3.03 16.67 -13.96
C ASP A 11 3.05 15.43 -13.05
N LEU A 12 3.64 15.54 -11.86
CA LEU A 12 3.61 14.49 -10.85
C LEU A 12 2.17 14.15 -10.43
N LEU A 13 1.33 15.16 -10.19
CA LEU A 13 -0.06 14.95 -9.79
C LEU A 13 -0.87 14.27 -10.89
N ALA A 14 -0.63 14.63 -12.15
CA ALA A 14 -1.27 13.99 -13.30
C ALA A 14 -0.83 12.52 -13.47
N GLU A 15 0.45 12.20 -13.26
CA GLU A 15 0.93 10.82 -13.26
C GLU A 15 0.40 10.01 -12.07
N LEU A 16 0.32 10.62 -10.88
CA LEU A 16 -0.30 10.02 -9.71
C LEU A 16 -1.77 9.69 -9.97
N GLU A 17 -2.53 10.62 -10.57
CA GLU A 17 -3.91 10.38 -10.95
C GLU A 17 -4.03 9.17 -11.90
N ARG A 18 -3.25 9.15 -13.00
CA ARG A 18 -3.22 8.03 -13.94
C ARG A 18 -2.89 6.69 -13.26
N LEU A 19 -1.91 6.70 -12.35
CA LEU A 19 -1.53 5.52 -11.57
C LEU A 19 -2.69 5.07 -10.67
N THR A 20 -3.28 5.98 -9.90
CA THR A 20 -4.40 5.65 -9.00
C THR A 20 -5.59 5.07 -9.76
N MET A 21 -5.91 5.60 -10.94
CA MET A 21 -6.96 5.07 -11.81
C MET A 21 -6.61 3.68 -12.36
N SER A 22 -5.35 3.47 -12.75
CA SER A 22 -4.86 2.21 -13.32
C SER A 22 -4.82 1.06 -12.32
N PHE A 23 -4.61 1.34 -11.04
CA PHE A 23 -4.51 0.31 -9.99
C PHE A 23 -5.68 0.32 -8.99
N GLY A 24 -6.53 1.35 -9.01
CA GLY A 24 -7.61 1.55 -8.03
C GLY A 24 -7.11 1.95 -6.63
N ILE A 25 -5.85 2.36 -6.50
CA ILE A 25 -5.24 2.71 -5.20
C ILE A 25 -5.58 4.16 -4.86
N GLY A 26 -6.18 4.38 -3.69
CA GLY A 26 -6.47 5.73 -3.19
C GLY A 26 -5.27 6.40 -2.51
N ILE A 27 -5.31 7.74 -2.45
CA ILE A 27 -4.30 8.59 -1.81
C ILE A 27 -4.96 9.49 -0.78
N ILE A 28 -4.43 9.46 0.44
CA ILE A 28 -4.80 10.36 1.53
C ILE A 28 -3.59 11.25 1.82
N GLN A 29 -3.81 12.57 1.79
CA GLN A 29 -2.85 13.57 2.23
C GLN A 29 -3.18 13.94 3.69
N LEU A 30 -2.21 13.77 4.57
CA LEU A 30 -2.32 14.18 5.98
C LEU A 30 -1.71 15.55 6.19
N GLU A 31 -2.44 16.44 6.85
CA GLU A 31 -1.93 17.73 7.30
C GLU A 31 -1.47 17.61 8.75
N LEU A 32 -0.14 17.59 8.96
CA LEU A 32 0.44 17.30 10.27
C LEU A 32 0.20 18.39 11.32
N LYS A 33 -0.09 19.62 10.89
CA LYS A 33 -0.36 20.77 11.78
C LYS A 33 -1.84 20.87 12.15
N ASP A 34 -2.70 20.41 11.27
CA ASP A 34 -4.15 20.47 11.41
C ASP A 34 -4.75 19.21 10.78
N ILE A 35 -4.99 18.20 11.63
CA ILE A 35 -5.45 16.88 11.18
C ILE A 35 -6.79 16.99 10.45
N ASP A 36 -7.66 17.91 10.86
CA ASP A 36 -8.99 18.10 10.28
C ASP A 36 -8.92 18.65 8.84
N SER A 37 -7.81 19.30 8.49
CA SER A 37 -7.53 19.76 7.12
C SER A 37 -6.95 18.68 6.19
N SER A 38 -6.72 17.47 6.71
CA SER A 38 -6.32 16.31 5.90
C SER A 38 -7.39 15.97 4.86
N LYS A 39 -6.97 15.48 3.68
CA LYS A 39 -7.89 15.24 2.56
C LYS A 39 -7.60 13.95 1.82
N VAL A 40 -8.65 13.37 1.25
CA VAL A 40 -8.54 12.31 0.26
C VAL A 40 -8.29 12.97 -1.09
N LEU A 41 -7.11 12.76 -1.67
CA LEU A 41 -6.78 13.28 -3.00
C LEU A 41 -7.42 12.42 -4.10
N PHE A 42 -7.31 11.11 -3.97
CA PHE A 42 -7.92 10.16 -4.89
C PHE A 42 -8.60 9.04 -4.11
N PRO A 43 -9.89 8.76 -4.32
CA PRO A 43 -10.57 7.67 -3.63
C PRO A 43 -10.09 6.32 -4.17
N ALA A 44 -9.91 5.35 -3.27
CA ALA A 44 -9.64 3.98 -3.68
C ALA A 44 -10.87 3.38 -4.38
N ARG A 45 -10.63 2.54 -5.40
CA ARG A 45 -11.67 1.82 -6.13
C ARG A 45 -11.40 0.33 -6.04
N GLN A 46 -12.37 -0.42 -5.53
CA GLN A 46 -12.29 -1.87 -5.57
C GLN A 46 -12.50 -2.36 -7.01
N ARG A 47 -11.67 -3.32 -7.42
CA ARG A 47 -11.86 -4.03 -8.69
C ARG A 47 -12.41 -5.42 -8.37
N PRO A 48 -13.60 -5.78 -8.88
CA PRO A 48 -14.22 -7.08 -8.61
C PRO A 48 -13.46 -8.23 -9.29
N SER A 49 -12.75 -7.94 -10.37
CA SER A 49 -11.96 -8.89 -11.13
C SER A 49 -10.47 -8.58 -11.04
N LEU A 50 -9.65 -9.65 -11.02
CA LEU A 50 -8.21 -9.56 -11.10
C LEU A 50 -7.77 -9.16 -12.52
N ASP A 51 -6.90 -8.16 -12.62
CA ASP A 51 -6.24 -7.76 -13.86
C ASP A 51 -4.97 -8.59 -14.04
N TRP A 52 -5.10 -9.72 -14.75
CA TRP A 52 -4.00 -10.66 -14.98
C TRP A 52 -2.85 -10.06 -15.79
N GLU A 53 -3.12 -9.14 -16.71
CA GLU A 53 -2.07 -8.51 -17.51
C GLU A 53 -1.19 -7.62 -16.63
N THR A 54 -1.82 -6.80 -15.78
CA THR A 54 -1.12 -5.95 -14.83
C THR A 54 -0.33 -6.77 -13.81
N MET A 55 -0.90 -7.86 -13.28
CA MET A 55 -0.18 -8.72 -12.35
C MET A 55 1.04 -9.40 -12.99
N ASN A 56 0.93 -9.89 -14.23
CA ASN A 56 2.07 -10.47 -14.93
C ASN A 56 3.22 -9.45 -15.08
N LYS A 57 2.89 -8.23 -15.53
CA LYS A 57 3.88 -7.13 -15.61
C LYS A 57 4.53 -6.84 -14.26
N LEU A 58 3.74 -6.81 -13.18
CA LEU A 58 4.28 -6.61 -11.82
C LEU A 58 5.22 -7.74 -11.39
N THR A 59 4.96 -8.99 -11.77
CA THR A 59 5.88 -10.10 -11.44
C THR A 59 7.23 -10.01 -12.16
N GLU A 60 7.27 -9.37 -13.32
CA GLU A 60 8.52 -9.13 -14.06
C GLU A 60 9.29 -7.93 -13.49
N GLN A 61 8.58 -6.87 -13.09
CA GLN A 61 9.18 -5.62 -12.62
C GLN A 61 9.58 -5.62 -11.14
N ASN A 62 8.85 -6.37 -10.30
CA ASN A 62 9.05 -6.38 -8.86
C ASN A 62 9.31 -7.80 -8.36
N LYS A 63 10.55 -8.04 -7.90
CA LYS A 63 10.98 -9.35 -7.39
C LYS A 63 10.23 -9.76 -6.12
N ASP A 64 9.90 -8.81 -5.26
CA ASP A 64 9.17 -9.08 -4.02
C ASP A 64 7.73 -9.49 -4.33
N PHE A 65 7.10 -8.81 -5.29
CA PHE A 65 5.76 -9.20 -5.77
C PHE A 65 5.78 -10.58 -6.43
N ASN A 66 6.79 -10.89 -7.24
CA ASN A 66 6.95 -12.22 -7.82
C ASN A 66 7.10 -13.31 -6.74
N LYS A 67 7.94 -13.05 -5.73
CA LYS A 67 8.10 -13.96 -4.58
C LYS A 67 6.76 -14.18 -3.88
N PHE A 68 6.04 -13.10 -3.57
CA PHE A 68 4.71 -13.16 -2.96
C PHE A 68 3.73 -14.05 -3.76
N ILE A 69 3.66 -13.90 -5.08
CA ILE A 69 2.79 -14.74 -5.92
C ILE A 69 3.20 -16.23 -5.87
N LYS A 70 4.51 -16.52 -5.80
CA LYS A 70 5.00 -17.90 -5.62
C LYS A 70 4.62 -18.47 -4.27
N ASP A 71 4.79 -17.70 -3.20
CA ASP A 71 4.46 -18.11 -1.83
C ASP A 71 2.95 -18.39 -1.72
N VAL A 72 2.10 -17.50 -2.26
CA VAL A 72 0.64 -17.71 -2.35
C VAL A 72 0.30 -19.00 -3.10
N LYS A 73 0.99 -19.29 -4.21
CA LYS A 73 0.77 -20.53 -4.97
C LYS A 73 1.16 -21.78 -4.17
N ILE A 74 2.27 -21.73 -3.44
CA ILE A 74 2.72 -22.83 -2.57
C ILE A 74 1.70 -23.07 -1.45
N ASP A 75 1.24 -22.01 -0.80
CA ASP A 75 0.27 -22.09 0.29
C ASP A 75 -1.09 -22.61 -0.20
N PHE A 76 -1.55 -22.17 -1.37
CA PHE A 76 -2.76 -22.68 -1.99
C PHE A 76 -2.68 -24.18 -2.31
N ASN A 77 -1.56 -24.62 -2.88
CA ASN A 77 -1.36 -26.03 -3.24
C ASN A 77 -1.17 -26.93 -2.02
N SER A 78 -0.43 -26.47 -1.01
CA SER A 78 -0.16 -27.22 0.22
C SER A 78 -1.34 -27.21 1.20
N LYS A 79 -2.29 -26.27 1.03
CA LYS A 79 -3.39 -25.98 1.96
C LYS A 79 -2.92 -25.57 3.36
N VAL A 80 -1.68 -25.08 3.47
CA VAL A 80 -1.06 -24.61 4.72
C VAL A 80 -0.52 -23.21 4.47
N ILE A 81 -0.80 -22.28 5.39
CA ILE A 81 -0.30 -20.91 5.31
C ILE A 81 1.04 -20.81 6.04
N HIS A 82 2.11 -20.50 5.32
CA HIS A 82 3.44 -20.32 5.88
C HIS A 82 3.61 -18.89 6.41
N LYS A 83 3.15 -18.66 7.64
CA LYS A 83 3.13 -17.32 8.27
C LYS A 83 4.47 -16.59 8.29
N SER A 84 5.61 -17.30 8.20
CA SER A 84 6.95 -16.70 8.15
C SER A 84 7.21 -15.89 6.89
N GLU A 85 6.50 -16.17 5.79
CA GLU A 85 6.65 -15.44 4.52
C GLU A 85 5.80 -14.16 4.46
N TYR A 86 4.96 -13.92 5.48
CA TYR A 86 4.08 -12.76 5.56
C TYR A 86 4.47 -11.84 6.72
N ASP A 87 4.02 -10.59 6.62
CA ASP A 87 4.19 -9.63 7.70
C ASP A 87 3.46 -10.10 8.98
N PRO A 88 4.07 -9.92 10.16
CA PRO A 88 3.45 -10.28 11.42
C PRO A 88 2.21 -9.42 11.66
N ILE A 89 1.11 -10.08 12.04
CA ILE A 89 -0.10 -9.37 12.47
C ILE A 89 0.18 -8.72 13.82
N ILE A 90 0.03 -7.40 13.87
CA ILE A 90 0.18 -6.63 15.11
C ILE A 90 -1.16 -6.71 15.86
N PRO A 91 -1.22 -7.40 17.02
CA PRO A 91 -2.49 -7.59 17.73
C PRO A 91 -3.02 -6.31 18.36
N ASN A 92 -2.13 -5.40 18.77
CA ASN A 92 -2.50 -4.10 19.33
C ASN A 92 -1.82 -2.95 18.55
N PRO A 93 -2.59 -2.20 17.74
CA PRO A 93 -2.08 -1.03 17.03
C PRO A 93 -1.42 0.02 17.94
N GLU A 94 -1.86 0.16 19.20
CA GLU A 94 -1.27 1.14 20.12
C GLU A 94 0.22 0.89 20.39
N ASP A 95 0.62 -0.38 20.52
CA ASP A 95 2.01 -0.73 20.81
C ASP A 95 2.93 -0.37 19.63
N TYR A 96 2.42 -0.54 18.41
CA TYR A 96 3.11 -0.09 17.20
C TYR A 96 3.24 1.44 17.14
N ILE A 97 2.17 2.16 17.48
CA ILE A 97 2.17 3.63 17.51
C ILE A 97 3.18 4.12 18.57
N LYS A 98 3.14 3.56 19.79
CA LYS A 98 4.07 3.85 20.89
C LYS A 98 5.53 3.65 20.47
N LYS A 99 5.82 2.52 19.81
CA LYS A 99 7.18 2.17 19.38
C LYS A 99 7.71 3.04 18.23
N ASN A 100 6.88 3.40 17.26
CA ASN A 100 7.34 3.97 15.99
C ASN A 100 7.03 5.47 15.81
N ILE A 101 5.95 6.00 16.41
CA ILE A 101 5.53 7.40 16.22
C ILE A 101 6.07 8.31 17.34
N PHE A 102 6.12 7.83 18.58
CA PHE A 102 6.58 8.65 19.72
C PHE A 102 8.09 8.61 19.97
N ARG A 103 8.85 7.83 19.18
CA ARG A 103 10.30 7.71 19.32
C ARG A 103 11.08 8.92 18.77
N THR A 104 10.42 9.79 18.00
CA THR A 104 11.00 10.97 17.33
C THR A 104 11.11 12.21 18.21
N LYS A 105 10.85 12.11 19.52
CA LYS A 105 11.14 13.17 20.51
C LYS A 105 12.40 12.82 21.33
N LYS A 106 13.58 12.89 20.72
CA LYS A 106 14.84 13.06 21.46
C LYS A 106 15.85 13.80 20.61
#